data_AF-A0AAV9CI91-F1
#
_entry.id   AF-A0AAV9CI91-F1
#
_cell.length_a   1.000
_cell.length_b   1.000
_cell.length_c   1.000
_cell.angle_alpha   90.00
_cell.angle_beta   90.00
_cell.angle_gamma   90.00
#
_symmetry.space_group_name_H-M   'P 1'
#
loop_
_entity.id
_entity.type
_entity.pdbx_description
1 polymer ?
#
loop_
_entity_poly.entity_id
_entity_poly.type
_entity_poly.pdbx_seq_one_letter_code
_entity_poly.pdbx_strand_id
1 'polypeptide(L)'
;MVAGDAGKGVLSNVRTSTGMFLNKHQDEIVARIEARIAAWTFLPEENGESLQILRYEDGQKYEPHFDYFQDHRSLEISGNRVATVLMYLSDVQKGGETVFPYAKGDNSQLKDDTWSDCSKKGYAVKPKRGDAVLFFSLKPNATTTDTYSLHESCPVIEGEKWSATKWIHVRSFDRLSAVPSRRSTGDNCVDDDELLCPKWASLGECQKNPLYMVGSHASLGFCRKSCKLCSV
;
A
#
# COMPACT_ATOMS: atom_id res chain seq x y z
N MET A 1 7.21 6.84 2.09
CA MET A 1 8.49 6.07 2.20
C MET A 1 8.31 4.75 1.49
N VAL A 2 9.30 4.30 0.74
CA VAL A 2 9.32 2.99 0.10
C VAL A 2 10.45 2.19 0.77
N ALA A 3 10.22 0.91 1.04
CA ALA A 3 11.27 0.04 1.57
C ALA A 3 12.39 -0.07 0.53
N GLY A 4 13.54 0.53 0.83
CA GLY A 4 14.76 0.30 0.06
C GLY A 4 15.39 -1.05 0.43
N ASP A 5 16.28 -1.53 -0.43
CA ASP A 5 16.97 -2.83 -0.38
C ASP A 5 17.80 -3.09 0.92
N ALA A 6 17.79 -2.15 1.86
CA ALA A 6 18.54 -2.21 3.11
C ALA A 6 17.74 -1.76 4.35
N GLY A 7 16.40 -1.76 4.30
CA GLY A 7 15.57 -1.47 5.48
C GLY A 7 15.66 -0.03 6.02
N LYS A 8 16.28 0.89 5.29
CA LYS A 8 16.24 2.32 5.59
C LYS A 8 15.07 2.96 4.83
N GLY A 9 14.17 3.62 5.55
CA GLY A 9 13.14 4.48 4.97
C GLY A 9 13.78 5.66 4.24
N VAL A 10 13.91 5.56 2.92
CA VAL A 10 14.39 6.67 2.10
C VAL A 10 13.19 7.56 1.77
N LEU A 11 13.34 8.87 1.96
CA LEU A 11 12.43 9.87 1.40
C LEU A 11 12.42 9.66 -0.12
N SER A 12 11.31 9.09 -0.62
CA SER A 12 11.17 8.81 -2.03
C SER A 12 10.62 10.05 -2.73
N ASN A 13 11.37 10.59 -3.67
CA ASN A 13 10.88 11.64 -4.58
C ASN A 13 9.81 11.10 -5.56
N VAL A 14 9.68 9.77 -5.66
CA VAL A 14 8.73 9.08 -6.53
C VAL A 14 7.39 8.88 -5.81
N ARG A 15 7.43 8.53 -4.51
CA ARG A 15 6.26 8.38 -3.64
C ARG A 15 6.46 9.16 -2.34
N THR A 16 5.82 10.30 -2.25
CA THR A 16 6.01 11.26 -1.15
C THR A 16 5.03 11.07 0.01
N SER A 17 4.18 10.04 -0.05
CA SER A 17 3.22 9.71 1.02
C SER A 17 3.86 9.12 2.27
N THR A 18 3.15 9.22 3.39
CA THR A 18 3.37 8.35 4.56
C THR A 18 2.55 7.07 4.42
N GLY A 19 2.96 5.99 5.10
CA GLY A 19 2.23 4.74 5.02
C GLY A 19 2.61 3.73 6.09
N MET A 20 1.73 2.74 6.27
CA MET A 20 1.91 1.60 7.16
C MET A 20 1.24 0.37 6.58
N PHE A 21 1.46 -0.79 7.19
CA PHE A 21 0.74 -2.02 6.85
C PHE A 21 -0.13 -2.48 8.03
N LEU A 22 -1.34 -2.95 7.73
CA LEU A 22 -2.14 -3.76 8.65
C LEU A 22 -1.86 -5.22 8.32
N ASN A 23 -1.58 -6.03 9.34
CA ASN A 23 -1.33 -7.45 9.13
C ASN A 23 -2.58 -8.14 8.54
N LYS A 24 -2.36 -9.23 7.81
CA LYS A 24 -3.46 -10.10 7.37
C LYS A 24 -4.27 -10.54 8.57
N HIS A 25 -5.60 -10.47 8.43
CA HIS A 25 -6.56 -10.85 9.47
C HIS A 25 -6.24 -10.23 10.84
N GLN A 26 -5.66 -9.02 10.88
CA GLN A 26 -5.20 -8.37 12.12
C GLN A 26 -6.31 -8.27 13.18
N ASP A 27 -7.52 -7.97 12.75
CA ASP A 27 -8.73 -7.97 13.55
C ASP A 27 -9.95 -8.41 12.70
N GLU A 28 -11.11 -8.54 13.33
CA GLU A 28 -12.34 -8.95 12.64
C GLU A 28 -12.77 -8.00 11.53
N ILE A 29 -12.44 -6.70 11.62
CA ILE A 29 -12.81 -5.71 10.60
C ILE A 29 -11.91 -5.92 9.38
N VAL A 30 -10.59 -6.00 9.58
CA VAL A 30 -9.61 -6.27 8.53
C VAL A 30 -9.90 -7.61 7.85
N ALA A 31 -10.13 -8.67 8.63
CA ALA A 31 -10.49 -9.98 8.09
C ALA A 31 -11.75 -9.93 7.21
N ARG A 32 -12.79 -9.22 7.64
CA ARG A 32 -14.02 -9.06 6.83
C ARG A 32 -13.81 -8.24 5.56
N ILE A 33 -12.91 -7.24 5.59
CA ILE A 33 -12.55 -6.47 4.39
C ILE A 33 -11.79 -7.38 3.40
N GLU A 34 -10.83 -8.16 3.88
CA GLU A 34 -10.04 -9.08 3.05
C GLU A 34 -10.91 -10.16 2.41
N ALA A 35 -11.83 -10.77 3.18
CA ALA A 35 -12.82 -11.72 2.66
C ALA A 35 -13.75 -11.10 1.61
N ARG A 36 -14.17 -9.83 1.79
CA ARG A 36 -14.99 -9.12 0.80
C ARG A 36 -14.21 -8.84 -0.49
N ILE A 37 -12.93 -8.49 -0.38
CA ILE A 37 -12.06 -8.30 -1.53
C ILE A 37 -11.91 -9.61 -2.30
N ALA A 38 -11.66 -10.72 -1.61
CA ALA A 38 -11.56 -12.04 -2.24
C ALA A 38 -12.86 -12.43 -2.96
N ALA A 39 -14.00 -12.24 -2.31
CA ALA A 39 -15.31 -12.52 -2.91
C ALA A 39 -15.61 -11.64 -4.14
N TRP A 40 -15.23 -10.35 -4.12
CA TRP A 40 -15.46 -9.44 -5.25
C TRP A 40 -14.53 -9.71 -6.43
N THR A 41 -13.26 -10.00 -6.15
CA THR A 41 -12.23 -10.22 -7.17
C THR A 41 -12.23 -11.63 -7.74
N PHE A 42 -12.89 -12.58 -7.07
CA PHE A 42 -12.77 -14.02 -7.31
C PHE A 42 -11.33 -14.55 -7.20
N LEU A 43 -10.49 -13.86 -6.42
CA LEU A 43 -9.11 -14.28 -6.13
C LEU A 43 -9.00 -14.73 -4.67
N PRO A 44 -8.25 -15.81 -4.37
CA PRO A 44 -8.18 -16.35 -3.01
C PRO A 44 -7.55 -15.38 -1.99
N GLU A 45 -8.02 -15.40 -0.74
CA GLU A 45 -7.51 -14.54 0.34
C GLU A 45 -6.01 -14.77 0.61
N GLU A 46 -5.54 -16.01 0.48
CA GLU A 46 -4.16 -16.41 0.69
C GLU A 46 -3.20 -15.80 -0.35
N ASN A 47 -3.70 -15.33 -1.49
CA ASN A 47 -2.90 -14.66 -2.51
C ASN A 47 -2.64 -13.18 -2.18
N GLY A 48 -3.37 -12.61 -1.23
CA GLY A 48 -3.26 -11.20 -0.89
C GLY A 48 -2.11 -10.91 0.09
N GLU A 49 -1.37 -9.82 -0.16
CA GLU A 49 -0.45 -9.21 0.81
C GLU A 49 -1.22 -8.53 1.96
N SER A 50 -0.53 -8.13 3.03
CA SER A 50 -1.06 -7.22 4.06
C SER A 50 -1.62 -5.93 3.45
N LEU A 51 -2.67 -5.35 4.03
CA LEU A 51 -3.23 -4.08 3.55
C LEU A 51 -2.24 -2.93 3.77
N GLN A 52 -1.89 -2.21 2.71
CA GLN A 52 -1.06 -1.01 2.81
C GLN A 52 -1.95 0.23 2.98
N ILE A 53 -1.83 0.92 4.11
CA ILE A 53 -2.51 2.19 4.38
C ILE A 53 -1.60 3.36 4.03
N LEU A 54 -2.15 4.36 3.36
CA LEU A 54 -1.39 5.49 2.83
C LEU A 54 -2.12 6.79 3.10
N ARG A 55 -1.33 7.81 3.45
CA ARG A 55 -1.81 9.18 3.65
C ARG A 55 -0.99 10.12 2.78
N TYR A 56 -1.68 10.88 1.94
CA TYR A 56 -1.12 11.94 1.11
C TYR A 56 -1.64 13.30 1.61
N GLU A 57 -0.70 14.15 2.00
CA GLU A 57 -0.92 15.55 2.37
C GLU A 57 -0.80 16.47 1.14
N ASP A 58 -0.96 17.77 1.33
CA ASP A 58 -0.87 18.78 0.28
C ASP A 58 0.40 18.62 -0.59
N GLY A 59 0.21 18.59 -1.90
CA GLY A 59 1.24 18.38 -2.92
C GLY A 59 1.82 16.96 -3.01
N GLN A 60 1.54 16.06 -2.05
CA GLN A 60 2.07 14.69 -2.09
C GLN A 60 1.43 13.87 -3.21
N LYS A 61 2.23 13.00 -3.82
CA LYS A 61 1.88 12.26 -5.04
C LYS A 61 2.57 10.90 -5.10
N TYR A 62 2.22 10.12 -6.11
CA TYR A 62 2.98 8.95 -6.54
C TYR A 62 3.12 9.01 -8.06
N GLU A 63 4.35 9.12 -8.55
CA GLU A 63 4.69 9.08 -9.98
C GLU A 63 4.16 7.80 -10.67
N PRO A 64 4.03 7.83 -12.01
CA PRO A 64 3.59 6.67 -12.79
C PRO A 64 4.43 5.42 -12.53
N HIS A 65 3.77 4.32 -12.21
CA HIS A 65 4.42 3.04 -11.92
C HIS A 65 3.51 1.86 -12.26
N PHE A 66 4.12 0.68 -12.20
CA PHE A 66 3.43 -0.60 -12.27
C PHE A 66 3.45 -1.27 -10.90
N ASP A 67 2.39 -2.00 -10.59
CA ASP A 67 2.34 -2.83 -9.38
C ASP A 67 3.01 -4.18 -9.55
N TYR A 68 3.21 -4.65 -10.79
CA TYR A 68 3.90 -5.90 -11.05
C TYR A 68 5.41 -5.77 -10.84
N PHE A 69 6.05 -6.87 -10.44
CA PHE A 69 7.49 -6.98 -10.32
C PHE A 69 8.15 -7.16 -11.69
N GLN A 70 9.31 -6.55 -11.85
CA GLN A 70 10.24 -6.80 -12.95
C GLN A 70 11.48 -7.60 -12.49
N ASP A 71 11.71 -7.69 -11.19
CA ASP A 71 12.85 -8.40 -10.63
C ASP A 71 12.57 -9.91 -10.52
N HIS A 72 13.52 -10.72 -10.98
CA HIS A 72 13.37 -12.19 -11.01
C HIS A 72 13.16 -12.78 -9.61
N ARG A 73 13.77 -12.19 -8.58
CA ARG A 73 13.74 -12.73 -7.21
C ARG A 73 12.34 -12.68 -6.61
N SER A 74 11.63 -11.56 -6.72
CA SER A 74 10.27 -11.41 -6.21
C SER A 74 9.28 -12.32 -6.96
N LEU A 75 9.51 -12.50 -8.27
CA LEU A 75 8.74 -13.42 -9.11
C LEU A 75 8.91 -14.87 -8.68
N GLU A 76 10.12 -15.32 -8.37
CA GLU A 76 10.39 -16.69 -7.90
C GLU A 76 9.75 -16.96 -6.54
N ILE A 77 9.89 -16.00 -5.63
CA ILE A 77 9.45 -16.09 -4.23
C ILE A 77 7.91 -16.10 -4.14
N SER A 78 7.25 -15.07 -4.66
CA SER A 78 5.82 -14.83 -4.44
C SER A 78 4.96 -14.98 -5.70
N GLY A 79 5.59 -15.08 -6.88
CA GLY A 79 4.90 -14.84 -8.14
C GLY A 79 4.58 -13.35 -8.31
N ASN A 80 4.13 -12.97 -9.50
CA ASN A 80 3.79 -11.58 -9.75
C ASN A 80 2.44 -11.19 -9.13
N ARG A 81 2.24 -9.89 -8.90
CA ARG A 81 0.94 -9.31 -8.54
C ARG A 81 0.05 -9.33 -9.77
N VAL A 82 -1.08 -10.03 -9.69
CA VAL A 82 -2.05 -10.14 -10.78
C VAL A 82 -3.05 -8.98 -10.77
N ALA A 83 -3.43 -8.53 -9.58
CA ALA A 83 -4.45 -7.52 -9.40
C ALA A 83 -4.16 -6.63 -8.19
N THR A 84 -4.71 -5.42 -8.27
CA THR A 84 -4.68 -4.43 -7.20
C THR A 84 -6.10 -3.95 -6.92
N VAL A 85 -6.47 -3.95 -5.64
CA VAL A 85 -7.65 -3.24 -5.15
C VAL A 85 -7.20 -2.02 -4.37
N LEU A 86 -7.45 -0.83 -4.92
CA LEU A 86 -7.18 0.46 -4.29
C LEU A 86 -8.49 1.03 -3.73
N MET A 87 -8.60 1.12 -2.41
CA MET A 87 -9.76 1.65 -1.71
C MET A 87 -9.50 3.09 -1.26
N TYR A 88 -10.48 3.98 -1.44
CA TYR A 88 -10.42 5.36 -0.96
C TYR A 88 -11.07 5.46 0.42
N LEU A 89 -10.30 5.91 1.42
CA LEU A 89 -10.76 5.99 2.81
C LEU A 89 -11.18 7.40 3.21
N SER A 90 -10.91 8.40 2.37
CA SER A 90 -11.38 9.78 2.52
C SER A 90 -11.91 10.34 1.20
N ASP A 91 -12.78 11.34 1.30
CA ASP A 91 -13.12 12.23 0.20
C ASP A 91 -12.00 13.26 0.08
N VAL A 92 -11.56 13.55 -1.15
CA VAL A 92 -10.56 14.60 -1.41
C VAL A 92 -11.21 15.75 -2.15
N GLN A 93 -11.04 16.97 -1.64
CA GLN A 93 -11.68 18.16 -2.20
C GLN A 93 -11.15 18.48 -3.60
N LYS A 94 -9.83 18.45 -3.79
CA LYS A 94 -9.21 18.71 -5.10
C LYS A 94 -7.91 17.93 -5.28
N GLY A 95 -7.72 17.38 -6.47
CA GLY A 95 -6.57 16.54 -6.80
C GLY A 95 -6.70 15.11 -6.25
N GLY A 96 -5.57 14.42 -6.09
CA GLY A 96 -5.53 13.08 -5.53
C GLY A 96 -6.14 11.98 -6.41
N GLU A 97 -6.47 12.26 -7.67
CA GLU A 97 -7.02 11.27 -8.60
C GLU A 97 -6.04 10.11 -8.83
N THR A 98 -6.57 8.90 -9.03
CA THR A 98 -5.79 7.79 -9.57
C THR A 98 -5.93 7.80 -11.08
N VAL A 99 -4.83 7.95 -11.81
CA VAL A 99 -4.82 8.12 -13.27
C VAL A 99 -4.19 6.91 -13.91
N PHE A 100 -4.77 6.46 -15.04
CA PHE A 100 -4.25 5.43 -15.91
C PHE A 100 -3.94 6.06 -17.28
N PRO A 101 -2.69 6.54 -17.49
CA PRO A 101 -2.32 7.28 -18.70
C PRO A 101 -2.51 6.51 -20.00
N TYR A 102 -2.43 5.17 -19.95
CA TYR A 102 -2.56 4.31 -21.12
C TYR A 102 -3.92 3.62 -21.23
N ALA A 103 -4.86 3.87 -20.31
CA ALA A 103 -6.18 3.26 -20.38
C ALA A 103 -6.91 3.66 -21.67
N LYS A 104 -7.48 2.67 -22.37
CA LYS A 104 -8.32 2.92 -23.54
C LYS A 104 -9.62 3.57 -23.08
N GLY A 105 -9.94 4.74 -23.62
CA GLY A 105 -11.13 5.50 -23.25
C GLY A 105 -10.85 6.81 -22.51
N ASP A 106 -9.59 7.27 -22.44
CA ASP A 106 -9.24 8.60 -21.91
C ASP A 106 -10.11 9.73 -22.50
N ASN A 107 -10.34 9.71 -23.81
CA ASN A 107 -11.10 10.68 -24.58
C ASN A 107 -12.61 10.57 -24.35
N SER A 108 -13.08 9.49 -23.72
CA SER A 108 -14.51 9.29 -23.41
C SER A 108 -14.91 9.88 -22.06
N GLN A 109 -13.93 10.13 -21.17
CA GLN A 109 -14.18 10.72 -19.87
C GLN A 109 -14.12 12.25 -19.99
N LEU A 110 -15.28 12.89 -20.09
CA LEU A 110 -15.40 14.34 -20.04
C LEU A 110 -14.90 14.86 -18.68
N LYS A 111 -13.89 15.72 -18.72
CA LYS A 111 -13.31 16.34 -17.53
C LYS A 111 -13.60 17.84 -17.52
N ASP A 112 -14.43 18.26 -16.58
CA ASP A 112 -14.69 19.67 -16.29
C ASP A 112 -13.60 20.27 -15.38
N ASP A 113 -13.83 21.50 -14.92
CA ASP A 113 -12.89 22.27 -14.10
C ASP A 113 -12.66 21.68 -12.69
N THR A 114 -13.42 20.66 -12.31
CA THR A 114 -13.25 19.98 -11.02
C THR A 114 -12.16 18.90 -11.06
N TRP A 115 -11.54 18.65 -12.22
CA TRP A 115 -10.44 17.70 -12.41
C TRP A 115 -9.08 18.39 -12.40
N SER A 116 -8.09 17.78 -11.75
CA SER A 116 -6.71 18.29 -11.78
C SER A 116 -6.07 18.19 -13.16
N ASP A 117 -5.09 19.03 -13.46
CA ASP A 117 -4.36 18.94 -14.73
C ASP A 117 -3.61 17.61 -14.88
N CYS A 118 -3.15 17.04 -13.77
CA CYS A 118 -2.55 15.70 -13.75
C CYS A 118 -3.53 14.63 -14.26
N SER A 119 -4.80 14.70 -13.85
CA SER A 119 -5.83 13.74 -14.25
C SER A 119 -6.20 13.78 -15.74
N LYS A 120 -5.86 14.85 -16.46
CA LYS A 120 -6.14 15.01 -17.88
C LYS A 120 -5.26 14.15 -18.78
N LYS A 121 -4.21 13.52 -18.24
CA LYS A 121 -3.26 12.67 -18.99
C LYS A 121 -3.77 11.26 -19.34
N GLY A 122 -4.94 10.86 -18.84
CA GLY A 122 -5.51 9.53 -19.10
C GLY A 122 -6.88 9.34 -18.46
N TYR A 123 -7.39 8.11 -18.44
CA TYR A 123 -8.60 7.82 -17.65
C TYR A 123 -8.29 7.96 -16.16
N ALA A 124 -9.14 8.64 -15.40
CA ALA A 124 -8.87 8.96 -14.01
C ALA A 124 -10.05 8.65 -13.10
N VAL A 125 -9.78 8.29 -11.85
CA VAL A 125 -10.79 8.04 -10.83
C VAL A 125 -10.59 9.03 -9.69
N LYS A 126 -11.67 9.75 -9.33
CA LYS A 126 -11.65 10.64 -8.18
C LYS A 126 -11.74 9.85 -6.88
N PRO A 127 -10.94 10.19 -5.87
CA PRO A 127 -11.01 9.56 -4.57
C PRO A 127 -12.30 9.99 -3.85
N LYS A 128 -13.23 9.05 -3.69
CA LYS A 128 -14.47 9.23 -2.93
C LYS A 128 -14.53 8.17 -1.85
N ARG A 129 -14.80 8.58 -0.62
CA ARG A 129 -14.76 7.70 0.55
C ARG A 129 -15.68 6.50 0.35
N GLY A 130 -15.11 5.30 0.52
CA GLY A 130 -15.82 4.03 0.41
C GLY A 130 -15.76 3.39 -0.98
N ASP A 131 -15.39 4.14 -2.02
CA ASP A 131 -15.21 3.59 -3.37
C ASP A 131 -13.88 2.83 -3.46
N ALA A 132 -13.83 1.87 -4.39
CA ALA A 132 -12.63 1.09 -4.68
C ALA A 132 -12.44 0.90 -6.19
N VAL A 133 -11.19 0.91 -6.62
CA VAL A 133 -10.77 0.62 -7.99
C VAL A 133 -10.06 -0.73 -8.00
N LEU A 134 -10.57 -1.66 -8.81
CA LEU A 134 -9.90 -2.91 -9.14
C LEU A 134 -9.28 -2.78 -10.53
N PHE A 135 -7.99 -3.08 -10.64
CA PHE A 135 -7.31 -3.18 -11.93
C PHE A 135 -6.32 -4.35 -11.92
N PHE A 136 -6.01 -4.86 -13.11
CA PHE A 136 -5.16 -6.03 -13.30
C PHE A 136 -3.80 -5.61 -13.85
N SER A 137 -2.73 -6.04 -13.19
CA SER A 137 -1.36 -5.78 -13.59
C SER A 137 -0.85 -6.76 -14.66
N LEU A 138 -1.55 -7.89 -14.82
CA LEU A 138 -1.22 -8.94 -15.80
C LEU A 138 -2.39 -9.17 -16.76
N LYS A 139 -2.08 -9.71 -17.94
CA LYS A 139 -3.06 -10.21 -18.90
C LYS A 139 -3.76 -11.47 -18.35
N PRO A 140 -4.90 -11.90 -18.94
CA PRO A 140 -5.65 -13.07 -18.46
C PRO A 140 -4.87 -14.39 -18.40
N ASN A 141 -3.72 -14.49 -19.08
CA ASN A 141 -2.82 -15.63 -19.01
C ASN A 141 -1.96 -15.66 -17.73
N ALA A 142 -2.11 -14.67 -16.83
CA ALA A 142 -1.40 -14.52 -15.56
C ALA A 142 0.14 -14.57 -15.63
N THR A 143 0.71 -14.37 -16.82
CA THR A 143 2.16 -14.45 -17.06
C THR A 143 2.69 -13.22 -17.79
N THR A 144 1.91 -12.65 -18.71
CA THR A 144 2.27 -11.44 -19.44
C THR A 144 1.85 -10.21 -18.66
N THR A 145 2.78 -9.27 -18.45
CA THR A 145 2.49 -7.97 -17.82
C THR A 145 1.61 -7.11 -18.70
N ASP A 146 0.75 -6.30 -18.08
CA ASP A 146 -0.13 -5.38 -18.79
C ASP A 146 0.38 -3.93 -18.67
N THR A 147 0.94 -3.40 -19.76
CA THR A 147 1.41 -2.01 -19.80
C THR A 147 0.29 -0.98 -19.65
N TYR A 148 -0.97 -1.36 -19.90
CA TYR A 148 -2.14 -0.47 -19.72
C TYR A 148 -2.49 -0.27 -18.24
N SER A 149 -1.88 -1.06 -17.33
CA SER A 149 -2.01 -0.92 -15.89
C SER A 149 -1.09 0.16 -15.28
N LEU A 150 -0.31 0.87 -16.11
CA LEU A 150 0.48 2.01 -15.66
C LEU A 150 -0.46 3.00 -14.98
N HIS A 151 -0.15 3.37 -13.74
CA HIS A 151 -0.99 4.29 -13.00
C HIS A 151 -0.16 5.21 -12.09
N GLU A 152 -0.75 6.35 -11.77
CA GLU A 152 -0.18 7.35 -10.85
C GLU A 152 -1.24 7.83 -9.85
N SER A 153 -0.78 8.37 -8.72
CA SER A 153 -1.62 9.16 -7.83
C SER A 153 -1.28 10.63 -8.03
N CYS A 154 -2.21 11.39 -8.60
CA CYS A 154 -2.05 12.82 -8.78
C CYS A 154 -1.79 13.53 -7.44
N PRO A 155 -1.10 14.69 -7.48
CA PRO A 155 -0.93 15.52 -6.29
C PRO A 155 -2.26 15.85 -5.64
N VAL A 156 -2.33 15.76 -4.31
CA VAL A 156 -3.42 16.38 -3.55
C VAL A 156 -3.23 17.91 -3.63
N ILE A 157 -4.30 18.64 -3.96
CA ILE A 157 -4.28 20.11 -4.08
C ILE A 157 -5.07 20.75 -2.94
N GLU A 158 -6.13 20.09 -2.49
CA GLU A 158 -6.91 20.54 -1.34
C GLU A 158 -7.46 19.32 -0.60
N GLY A 159 -7.24 19.30 0.73
CA GLY A 159 -7.66 18.20 1.59
C GLY A 159 -6.57 17.20 1.90
N GLU A 160 -6.99 15.96 2.13
CA GLU A 160 -6.11 14.85 2.47
C GLU A 160 -6.64 13.54 1.90
N LYS A 161 -5.76 12.76 1.26
CA LYS A 161 -6.11 11.47 0.68
C LYS A 161 -5.63 10.34 1.58
N TRP A 162 -6.58 9.57 2.10
CA TRP A 162 -6.32 8.25 2.68
C TRP A 162 -6.71 7.16 1.71
N SER A 163 -5.84 6.16 1.57
CA SER A 163 -6.13 4.99 0.75
C SER A 163 -5.61 3.71 1.40
N ALA A 164 -6.27 2.60 1.08
CA ALA A 164 -5.81 1.25 1.41
C ALA A 164 -5.60 0.46 0.12
N THR A 165 -4.42 -0.11 -0.05
CA THR A 165 -4.08 -0.94 -1.21
C THR A 165 -4.00 -2.40 -0.79
N LYS A 166 -4.67 -3.28 -1.54
CA LYS A 166 -4.52 -4.73 -1.45
C LYS A 166 -3.91 -5.23 -2.76
N TRP A 167 -2.69 -5.72 -2.69
CA TRP A 167 -2.05 -6.43 -3.80
C TRP A 167 -2.35 -7.92 -3.70
N ILE A 168 -2.65 -8.54 -4.85
CA ILE A 168 -3.04 -9.94 -4.95
C ILE A 168 -2.11 -10.63 -5.95
N HIS A 169 -1.47 -11.72 -5.52
CA HIS A 169 -0.53 -12.49 -6.32
C HIS A 169 -1.22 -13.57 -7.17
N VAL A 170 -0.50 -14.08 -8.17
CA VAL A 170 -0.92 -15.24 -8.97
C VAL A 170 -0.99 -16.56 -8.17
N ARG A 171 -0.40 -16.61 -6.97
CA ARG A 171 -0.36 -17.77 -6.08
C ARG A 171 -0.34 -17.33 -4.62
N SER A 172 -0.51 -18.29 -3.70
CA SER A 172 -0.51 -18.03 -2.26
C SER A 172 0.75 -17.28 -1.81
N PHE A 173 0.52 -16.14 -1.16
CA PHE A 173 1.53 -15.29 -0.52
C PHE A 173 1.84 -15.77 0.90
N ASP A 174 0.89 -16.43 1.57
CA ASP A 174 1.05 -16.92 2.95
C ASP A 174 2.16 -17.96 3.12
N ARG A 175 2.49 -18.70 2.06
CA ARG A 175 3.62 -19.65 2.08
C ARG A 175 4.96 -18.99 2.38
N LEU A 176 5.07 -17.67 2.19
CA LEU A 176 6.26 -16.89 2.51
C LEU A 176 6.24 -16.35 3.93
N SER A 177 5.06 -16.08 4.48
CA SER A 177 4.87 -15.75 5.89
C SER A 177 5.10 -16.97 6.81
N ALA A 178 4.96 -18.18 6.27
CA ALA A 178 5.21 -19.45 6.96
C ALA A 178 6.67 -19.91 6.90
N VAL A 179 7.55 -19.26 6.12
CA VAL A 179 8.99 -19.42 6.31
C VAL A 179 9.29 -18.70 7.62
N PRO A 180 9.84 -19.37 8.66
CA PRO A 180 10.20 -18.70 9.89
C PRO A 180 11.08 -17.53 9.50
N SER A 181 10.60 -16.32 9.77
CA SER A 181 11.44 -15.13 9.66
C SER A 181 12.71 -15.49 10.39
N ARG A 182 13.84 -15.58 9.67
CA ARG A 182 15.16 -15.45 10.29
C ARG A 182 15.31 -14.01 10.80
N ARG A 183 14.34 -13.47 11.54
CA ARG A 183 14.63 -12.52 12.61
C ARG A 183 15.29 -13.37 13.67
N SER A 184 16.61 -13.49 13.49
CA SER A 184 17.54 -13.98 14.48
C SER A 184 17.03 -13.62 15.86
N THR A 185 17.03 -14.59 16.76
CA THR A 185 16.95 -14.43 18.22
C THR A 185 18.12 -13.61 18.78
N GLY A 186 18.62 -12.62 18.02
CA GLY A 186 19.74 -11.77 18.36
C GLY A 186 19.24 -10.35 18.63
N ASP A 187 19.28 -9.99 19.91
CA ASP A 187 19.40 -8.70 20.63
C ASP A 187 19.25 -7.33 19.96
N ASN A 188 19.17 -7.17 18.64
CA ASN A 188 19.08 -5.85 18.03
C ASN A 188 17.64 -5.35 17.98
N CYS A 189 17.16 -4.87 19.13
CA CYS A 189 15.90 -4.14 19.24
C CYS A 189 16.05 -2.73 18.63
N VAL A 190 15.55 -2.57 17.41
CA VAL A 190 15.64 -1.33 16.62
C VAL A 190 14.26 -0.75 16.34
N ASP A 191 14.23 0.53 15.94
CA ASP A 191 13.08 1.11 15.27
C ASP A 191 13.24 0.89 13.77
N ASP A 192 12.22 0.36 13.11
CA ASP A 192 12.21 0.20 11.65
C ASP A 192 12.21 1.56 10.94
N ASP A 193 11.72 2.61 11.61
CA ASP A 193 11.82 4.00 11.16
C ASP A 193 12.41 4.92 12.25
N GLU A 194 13.70 5.22 12.13
CA GLU A 194 14.44 6.05 13.10
C GLU A 194 13.93 7.50 13.21
N LEU A 195 13.18 8.01 12.22
CA LEU A 195 12.68 9.39 12.20
C LEU A 195 11.25 9.49 12.72
N LEU A 196 10.37 8.58 12.30
CA LEU A 196 8.95 8.63 12.63
C LEU A 196 8.62 7.91 13.92
N CYS A 197 9.30 6.82 14.28
CA CYS A 197 9.02 6.10 15.52
C CYS A 197 9.15 6.99 16.77
N PRO A 198 10.18 7.86 16.92
CA PRO A 198 10.25 8.78 18.06
C PRO A 198 9.12 9.81 18.07
N LYS A 199 8.72 10.29 16.89
CA LYS A 199 7.62 11.25 16.72
C LYS A 199 6.27 10.63 17.08
N TRP A 200 6.01 9.41 16.63
CA TRP A 200 4.79 8.69 16.96
C TRP A 200 4.74 8.32 18.45
N ALA A 201 5.87 7.87 19.03
CA ALA A 201 5.96 7.61 20.45
C ALA A 201 5.68 8.87 21.30
N SER A 202 6.19 10.04 20.90
CA SER A 202 5.92 11.30 21.60
C SER A 202 4.45 11.75 21.49
N LEU A 203 3.73 11.32 20.45
CA LEU A 203 2.29 11.51 20.28
C LEU A 203 1.41 10.46 21.01
N GLY A 204 2.04 9.51 21.71
CA GLY A 204 1.36 8.47 22.48
C GLY A 204 0.92 7.24 21.68
N GLU A 205 1.49 7.02 20.49
CA GLU A 205 1.12 5.89 19.63
C GLU A 205 1.50 4.53 20.24
N CYS A 206 2.43 4.47 21.18
CA CYS A 206 2.76 3.22 21.88
C CYS A 206 1.55 2.63 22.62
N GLN A 207 0.63 3.49 23.12
CA GLN A 207 -0.62 3.06 23.76
C GLN A 207 -1.79 3.03 22.79
N LYS A 208 -1.86 3.97 21.83
CA LYS A 208 -2.97 4.08 20.87
C LYS A 208 -2.88 3.04 19.75
N ASN A 209 -1.68 2.64 19.36
CA ASN A 209 -1.38 1.69 18.29
C ASN A 209 -0.33 0.64 18.74
N PRO A 210 -0.62 -0.14 19.81
CA PRO A 210 0.35 -1.04 20.41
C PRO A 210 0.75 -2.17 19.45
N LEU A 211 -0.17 -2.66 18.59
CA LEU A 211 0.16 -3.73 17.66
C LEU A 211 1.26 -3.34 16.66
N TYR A 212 1.22 -2.12 16.12
CA TYR A 212 2.26 -1.63 15.23
C TYR A 212 3.51 -1.22 16.00
N MET A 213 3.35 -0.44 17.07
CA MET A 213 4.47 0.18 17.74
C MET A 213 5.25 -0.81 18.61
N VAL A 214 4.54 -1.65 19.36
CA VAL A 214 5.07 -2.59 20.36
C VAL A 214 5.12 -4.03 19.82
N GLY A 215 4.08 -4.44 19.11
CA GLY A 215 3.89 -5.81 18.66
C GLY A 215 2.88 -6.59 19.49
N SER A 216 2.78 -7.87 19.21
CA SER A 216 1.92 -8.84 19.89
C SER A 216 2.76 -10.00 20.43
N HIS A 217 2.12 -10.99 21.06
CA HIS A 217 2.77 -12.24 21.43
C HIS A 217 3.28 -13.05 20.21
N ALA A 218 2.74 -12.81 19.02
CA ALA A 218 3.08 -13.54 17.80
C ALA A 218 4.06 -12.79 16.88
N SER A 219 4.25 -11.48 17.08
CA SER A 219 5.03 -10.64 16.17
C SER A 219 5.63 -9.44 16.89
N LEU A 220 6.89 -9.12 16.59
CA LEU A 220 7.53 -7.91 17.11
C LEU A 220 6.99 -6.66 16.40
N GLY A 221 6.73 -5.59 17.15
CA GLY A 221 6.37 -4.28 16.60
C GLY A 221 7.55 -3.57 15.93
N PHE A 222 7.23 -2.51 15.20
CA PHE A 222 8.12 -1.76 14.32
C PHE A 222 8.83 -0.60 15.03
N CYS A 223 8.34 -0.14 16.19
CA CYS A 223 8.87 1.03 16.91
C CYS A 223 9.23 0.71 18.37
N ARG A 224 9.71 -0.52 18.61
CA ARG A 224 9.92 -1.04 19.96
C ARG A 224 10.97 -0.27 20.75
N LYS A 225 11.98 0.29 20.08
CA LYS A 225 13.02 1.11 20.71
C LYS A 225 12.45 2.46 21.16
N SER A 226 11.71 3.14 20.30
CA SER A 226 11.01 4.37 20.64
C SER A 226 9.95 4.16 21.74
N CYS A 227 9.32 2.98 21.79
CA CYS A 227 8.40 2.60 22.87
C CYS A 227 9.07 2.05 24.14
N LYS A 228 10.40 2.13 24.25
CA LYS A 228 11.18 1.74 25.43
C LYS A 228 10.99 0.28 25.85
N LEU A 229 10.83 -0.61 24.87
CA LEU A 229 10.67 -2.06 25.10
C LEU A 229 11.95 -2.86 24.86
N CYS A 230 13.02 -2.18 24.47
CA CYS A 230 14.34 -2.77 24.38
C CYS A 230 14.97 -2.78 25.77
N SER A 231 15.40 -3.95 26.25
CA SER A 231 16.34 -4.03 27.37
C SER A 231 17.70 -3.55 26.88
N VAL A 232 18.43 -2.82 27.73
CA VAL A 232 19.82 -2.40 27.48
C VAL A 232 20.76 -3.58 27.66
#